data_AF-A0A851GKY1-F1
#
_entry.id   AF-A0A851GKY1-F1
#
_cell.length_a   1.000
_cell.length_b   1.000
_cell.length_c   1.000
_cell.angle_alpha   90.00
_cell.angle_beta   90.00
_cell.angle_gamma   90.00
#
_symmetry.space_group_name_H-M   'P 1'
#
loop_
_entity.id
_entity.type
_entity.pdbx_description
1 polymer ?
#
loop_
_entity_poly.entity_id
_entity_poly.type
_entity_poly.pdbx_seq_one_letter_code
_entity_poly.pdbx_strand_id
1 'polypeptide(L)'
;MKLEAIAHVRTCYGEKFGVPRQSGIVDEAWGELIFTPEFRDPDALRGLEDFSHLWLVFLFHQAIRTDWKPTVRPPRLGGNKRVGVFASRSPFRPNPIGLSVVRLESIDTTHPEGPMIKLRGVDLVDGTPIIDIKPYIPYADALPEAAAGFAPHAPEKLSVHWINNADQGLSDTSRAVIEATIAIDPRPAYQDDASRTYGCLIDGYNIQWKVRDKQIHILSCQG
;
A
#
# COMPACT_ATOMS: atom_id res chain seq x y z
N MET A 1 -28.10 4.70 -2.47
CA MET A 1 -27.12 4.83 -1.37
C MET A 1 -25.87 5.47 -1.94
N LYS A 2 -25.34 6.52 -1.31
CA LYS A 2 -24.10 7.21 -1.71
C LYS A 2 -23.07 6.94 -0.61
N LEU A 3 -21.87 6.51 -0.99
CA LEU A 3 -20.74 6.38 -0.07
C LEU A 3 -20.02 7.73 0.01
N GLU A 4 -19.64 8.13 1.20
CA GLU A 4 -18.92 9.37 1.47
C GLU A 4 -17.56 9.03 2.08
N ALA A 5 -16.54 9.80 1.73
CA ALA A 5 -15.22 9.63 2.34
C ALA A 5 -15.28 10.18 3.76
N ILE A 6 -14.85 9.37 4.73
CA ILE A 6 -14.75 9.78 6.14
C ILE A 6 -13.36 10.33 6.47
N ALA A 7 -12.35 9.91 5.69
CA ALA A 7 -10.98 10.35 5.80
C ALA A 7 -10.24 10.20 4.46
N HIS A 8 -9.10 10.87 4.35
CA HIS A 8 -8.10 10.63 3.32
C HIS A 8 -6.82 10.12 3.97
N VAL A 9 -6.12 9.22 3.28
CA VAL A 9 -4.81 8.76 3.74
C VAL A 9 -3.71 9.70 3.21
N ARG A 10 -2.81 10.12 4.09
CA ARG A 10 -1.48 10.64 3.75
C ARG A 10 -0.49 9.49 3.89
N THR A 11 0.37 9.21 2.90
CA THR A 11 1.25 8.02 2.94
C THR A 11 2.65 8.26 2.37
N CYS A 12 3.55 7.30 2.63
CA CYS A 12 4.84 7.22 1.96
C CYS A 12 4.77 6.97 0.45
N TYR A 13 3.59 6.77 -0.15
CA TYR A 13 3.45 6.42 -1.57
C TYR A 13 2.73 7.53 -2.34
N GLY A 14 3.49 8.44 -2.94
CA GLY A 14 2.93 9.56 -3.72
C GLY A 14 2.36 9.14 -5.08
N GLU A 15 2.65 7.93 -5.56
CA GLU A 15 2.13 7.39 -6.81
C GLU A 15 1.86 5.89 -6.73
N LYS A 16 1.14 5.33 -7.72
CA LYS A 16 0.77 3.89 -7.71
C LYS A 16 1.97 2.95 -7.85
N PHE A 17 3.00 3.37 -8.58
CA PHE A 17 4.16 2.53 -8.83
C PHE A 17 5.03 2.54 -7.57
N GLY A 18 5.35 1.35 -7.05
CA GLY A 18 6.00 1.20 -5.74
C GLY A 18 5.05 0.79 -4.62
N VAL A 19 3.75 1.11 -4.70
CA VAL A 19 2.76 0.66 -3.69
C VAL A 19 2.73 -0.88 -3.61
N PRO A 20 2.85 -1.48 -2.42
CA PRO A 20 2.72 -2.91 -2.23
C PRO A 20 1.40 -3.42 -2.79
N ARG A 21 1.40 -4.62 -3.36
CA ARG A 21 0.19 -5.19 -3.98
C ARG A 21 -0.86 -5.60 -2.96
N GLN A 22 -0.47 -5.77 -1.70
CA GLN A 22 -1.30 -6.18 -0.56
C GLN A 22 -0.71 -5.54 0.70
N SER A 23 -1.56 -5.19 1.67
CA SER A 23 -1.18 -4.64 2.96
C SER A 23 -0.31 -5.60 3.79
N GLY A 24 0.49 -5.05 4.70
CA GLY A 24 1.36 -5.81 5.61
C GLY A 24 2.56 -6.51 4.97
N ILE A 25 2.81 -6.33 3.66
CA ILE A 25 4.03 -6.86 3.01
C ILE A 25 5.28 -6.04 3.39
N VAL A 26 5.08 -4.72 3.54
CA VAL A 26 6.11 -3.74 3.90
C VAL A 26 5.67 -3.11 5.22
N ASP A 27 6.20 -3.60 6.34
CA ASP A 27 5.76 -3.16 7.68
C ASP A 27 6.13 -1.70 7.97
N GLU A 28 7.21 -1.21 7.33
CA GLU A 28 7.72 0.15 7.46
C GLU A 28 6.81 1.18 6.77
N ALA A 29 5.98 0.76 5.83
CA ALA A 29 5.07 1.62 5.06
C ALA A 29 4.12 2.36 5.99
N TRP A 30 4.31 3.67 6.12
CA TRP A 30 3.53 4.50 7.02
C TRP A 30 2.33 5.15 6.32
N GLY A 31 1.28 5.40 7.09
CA GLY A 31 0.15 6.20 6.66
C GLY A 31 -0.49 6.95 7.82
N GLU A 32 -1.15 8.06 7.51
CA GLU A 32 -1.92 8.87 8.45
C GLU A 32 -3.34 9.05 7.90
N LEU A 33 -4.36 8.82 8.73
CA LEU A 33 -5.75 9.08 8.36
C LEU A 33 -6.13 10.49 8.79
N ILE A 34 -6.43 11.34 7.81
CA ILE A 34 -6.90 12.71 8.00
C ILE A 34 -8.40 12.73 7.77
N PHE A 35 -9.19 12.88 8.84
CA PHE A 35 -10.65 12.86 8.75
C PHE A 35 -11.19 14.09 8.01
N THR A 36 -12.27 13.91 7.26
CA THR A 36 -13.00 15.05 6.67
C THR A 36 -13.70 15.83 7.78
N PRO A 37 -13.97 17.14 7.62
CA PRO A 37 -14.50 17.99 8.69
C PRO A 37 -15.73 17.42 9.41
N GLU A 38 -16.59 16.71 8.70
CA GLU A 38 -17.84 16.13 9.21
C GLU A 38 -17.62 14.98 10.20
N PHE A 39 -16.46 14.32 10.16
CA PHE A 39 -16.15 13.13 10.96
C PHE A 39 -14.98 13.35 11.94
N ARG A 40 -14.59 14.61 12.20
CA ARG A 40 -13.52 14.99 13.15
C ARG A 40 -13.96 14.99 14.62
N ASP A 41 -14.79 14.04 15.01
CA ASP A 41 -15.20 13.86 16.41
C ASP A 41 -14.30 12.80 17.08
N PRO A 42 -13.45 13.16 18.07
CA PRO A 42 -12.60 12.21 18.78
C PRO A 42 -13.38 11.06 19.43
N ASP A 43 -14.65 11.26 19.77
CA ASP A 43 -15.48 10.21 20.38
C ASP A 43 -15.72 9.04 19.42
N ALA A 44 -15.64 9.26 18.11
CA ALA A 44 -15.71 8.20 17.11
C ALA A 44 -14.49 7.24 17.15
N LEU A 45 -13.38 7.66 17.78
CA LEU A 45 -12.14 6.89 17.87
C LEU A 45 -11.92 6.25 19.24
N ARG A 46 -12.79 6.53 20.23
CA ARG A 46 -12.64 6.08 21.61
C ARG A 46 -12.61 4.54 21.68
N GLY A 47 -11.57 3.98 22.31
CA GLY A 47 -11.39 2.54 22.48
C GLY A 47 -10.76 1.84 21.28
N LEU A 48 -10.43 2.58 20.21
CA LEU A 48 -9.75 2.01 19.05
C LEU A 48 -8.29 1.65 19.39
N GLU A 49 -7.70 2.31 20.38
CA GLU A 49 -6.36 2.04 20.93
C GLU A 49 -6.22 0.66 21.59
N ASP A 50 -7.33 0.00 21.94
CA ASP A 50 -7.32 -1.37 22.47
C ASP A 50 -7.02 -2.43 21.39
N PHE A 51 -6.95 -2.02 20.12
CA PHE A 51 -6.70 -2.88 18.97
C PHE A 51 -5.34 -2.60 18.34
N SER A 52 -4.60 -3.66 17.99
CA SER A 52 -3.32 -3.51 17.29
C SER A 52 -3.46 -3.32 15.78
N HIS A 53 -4.59 -3.74 15.20
CA HIS A 53 -4.80 -3.74 13.75
C HIS A 53 -6.22 -3.29 13.41
N LEU A 54 -6.35 -2.65 12.25
CA LEU A 54 -7.59 -2.11 11.72
C LEU A 54 -7.85 -2.64 10.32
N TRP A 55 -9.11 -2.88 10.00
CA TRP A 55 -9.61 -2.87 8.64
C TRP A 55 -9.83 -1.44 8.17
N LEU A 56 -9.25 -1.10 7.02
CA LEU A 56 -9.63 0.06 6.23
C LEU A 56 -10.44 -0.39 5.03
N VAL A 57 -11.61 0.23 4.85
CA VAL A 57 -12.38 0.12 3.61
C VAL A 57 -12.18 1.41 2.84
N PHE A 58 -11.73 1.31 1.60
CA PHE A 58 -11.29 2.47 0.82
C PHE A 58 -11.77 2.42 -0.63
N LEU A 59 -11.63 3.53 -1.35
CA LEU A 59 -11.96 3.62 -2.76
C LEU A 59 -10.70 3.70 -3.63
N PHE A 60 -10.61 2.86 -4.67
CA PHE A 60 -9.61 2.97 -5.73
C PHE A 60 -9.92 4.18 -6.64
N HIS A 61 -9.79 5.38 -6.10
CA HIS A 61 -10.13 6.65 -6.75
C HIS A 61 -9.38 6.88 -8.07
N GLN A 62 -8.18 6.32 -8.22
CA GLN A 62 -7.40 6.41 -9.46
C GLN A 62 -7.66 5.24 -10.44
N ALA A 63 -8.59 4.31 -10.14
CA ALA A 63 -8.91 3.15 -10.98
C ALA A 63 -10.33 3.18 -11.55
N ILE A 64 -10.97 4.35 -11.54
CA ILE A 64 -12.31 4.55 -12.09
C ILE A 64 -12.24 4.44 -13.61
N ARG A 65 -13.06 3.54 -14.17
CA ARG A 65 -13.25 3.38 -15.61
C ARG A 65 -14.71 3.59 -15.94
N THR A 66 -14.98 4.23 -17.07
CA THR A 66 -16.32 4.36 -17.64
C THR A 66 -16.88 3.00 -18.06
N ASP A 67 -16.00 2.13 -18.58
CA ASP A 67 -16.40 0.82 -19.09
C ASP A 67 -15.98 -0.31 -18.15
N TRP A 68 -16.97 -1.01 -17.60
CA TRP A 68 -16.73 -2.22 -16.83
C TRP A 68 -16.30 -3.38 -17.73
N LYS A 69 -15.35 -4.18 -17.25
CA LYS A 69 -14.94 -5.44 -17.90
C LYS A 69 -15.05 -6.58 -16.89
N PRO A 70 -15.60 -7.75 -17.28
CA PRO A 70 -15.78 -8.88 -16.36
C PRO A 70 -14.47 -9.61 -16.01
N THR A 71 -13.39 -9.36 -16.76
CA THR A 71 -12.09 -10.04 -16.59
C THR A 71 -10.91 -9.09 -16.53
N VAL A 72 -9.85 -9.52 -15.84
CA VAL A 72 -8.58 -8.80 -15.65
C VAL A 72 -7.39 -9.74 -15.87
N ARG A 73 -6.18 -9.18 -15.96
CA ARG A 73 -4.91 -9.91 -16.12
C ARG A 73 -4.05 -9.70 -14.86
N PRO A 74 -4.13 -10.59 -13.85
CA PRO A 74 -3.31 -10.47 -12.65
C PRO A 74 -1.81 -10.60 -12.97
N PRO A 75 -0.94 -9.74 -12.40
CA PRO A 75 0.50 -9.80 -12.63
C PRO A 75 1.13 -11.14 -12.23
N ARG A 76 0.62 -11.79 -11.18
CA ARG A 76 1.06 -13.14 -10.74
C ARG A 76 0.82 -14.26 -11.76
N LEU A 77 -0.01 -14.02 -12.78
CA LEU A 77 -0.25 -14.95 -13.88
C LEU A 77 0.49 -14.54 -15.16
N GLY A 78 1.61 -13.83 -15.01
CA GLY A 78 2.46 -13.37 -16.11
C GLY A 78 1.79 -12.39 -17.07
N GLY A 79 0.66 -11.78 -16.67
CA GLY A 79 -0.12 -10.85 -17.51
C GLY A 79 -0.84 -11.48 -18.71
N ASN A 80 -0.61 -12.75 -19.02
CA ASN A 80 -1.14 -13.39 -20.22
C ASN A 80 -2.46 -14.13 -20.01
N LYS A 81 -2.71 -14.63 -18.79
CA LYS A 81 -3.97 -15.30 -18.43
C LYS A 81 -4.98 -14.29 -17.87
N ARG A 82 -6.23 -14.39 -18.33
CA ARG A 82 -7.35 -13.63 -17.77
C ARG A 82 -8.07 -14.44 -16.69
N VAL A 83 -8.56 -13.76 -15.67
CA VAL A 83 -9.47 -14.29 -14.64
C VAL A 83 -10.65 -13.34 -14.46
N GLY A 84 -11.75 -13.84 -13.91
CA GLY A 84 -12.87 -12.98 -13.53
C GLY A 84 -12.45 -11.92 -12.51
N VAL A 85 -13.00 -10.71 -12.60
CA VAL A 85 -12.69 -9.61 -11.67
C VAL A 85 -12.93 -10.02 -10.21
N PHE A 86 -14.00 -10.75 -9.93
CA PHE A 86 -14.35 -11.22 -8.58
C PHE A 86 -13.48 -12.38 -8.09
N ALA A 87 -12.73 -13.03 -8.98
CA ALA A 87 -11.70 -14.01 -8.63
C ALA A 87 -10.32 -13.33 -8.43
N SER A 88 -10.29 -12.01 -8.25
CA SER A 88 -9.07 -11.21 -8.10
C SER A 88 -9.26 -10.07 -7.10
N ARG A 89 -8.14 -9.46 -6.67
CA ARG A 89 -8.11 -8.19 -5.93
C ARG A 89 -7.77 -6.99 -6.84
N SER A 90 -8.14 -7.06 -8.12
CA SER A 90 -7.89 -5.95 -9.07
C SER A 90 -8.64 -4.70 -8.63
N PRO A 91 -8.08 -3.49 -8.79
CA PRO A 91 -8.79 -2.25 -8.47
C PRO A 91 -9.91 -1.91 -9.49
N PHE A 92 -9.83 -2.47 -10.71
CA PHE A 92 -10.84 -2.29 -11.76
C PHE A 92 -12.05 -3.20 -11.53
N ARG A 93 -12.99 -2.76 -10.69
CA ARG A 93 -14.20 -3.50 -10.28
C ARG A 93 -15.46 -2.62 -10.44
N PRO A 94 -16.68 -3.19 -10.49
CA PRO A 94 -17.92 -2.39 -10.57
C PRO A 94 -18.03 -1.36 -9.45
N ASN A 95 -17.77 -1.78 -8.23
CA ASN A 95 -17.59 -0.91 -7.07
C ASN A 95 -16.09 -0.95 -6.73
N PRO A 96 -15.34 0.15 -6.91
CA PRO A 96 -13.89 0.20 -6.72
C PRO A 96 -13.53 0.24 -5.23
N ILE A 97 -14.10 -0.66 -4.44
CA ILE A 97 -13.87 -0.79 -3.00
C ILE A 97 -12.69 -1.74 -2.77
N GLY A 98 -11.72 -1.28 -1.98
CA GLY A 98 -10.60 -2.05 -1.48
C GLY A 98 -10.71 -2.29 0.02
N LEU A 99 -9.95 -3.28 0.49
CA LEU A 99 -9.82 -3.65 1.90
C LEU A 99 -8.33 -3.75 2.23
N SER A 100 -7.92 -3.16 3.35
CA SER A 100 -6.54 -3.19 3.84
C SER A 100 -6.55 -3.53 5.32
N VAL A 101 -5.76 -4.52 5.74
CA VAL A 101 -5.45 -4.73 7.17
C VAL A 101 -4.15 -4.00 7.46
N VAL A 102 -4.21 -3.04 8.37
CA VAL A 102 -3.08 -2.18 8.74
C VAL A 102 -2.84 -2.24 10.24
N ARG A 103 -1.60 -1.98 10.66
CA ARG A 103 -1.25 -1.88 12.07
C ARG A 103 -1.56 -0.47 12.58
N LEU A 104 -2.26 -0.38 13.71
CA LEU A 104 -2.45 0.87 14.44
C LEU A 104 -1.14 1.20 15.16
N GLU A 105 -0.56 2.37 14.86
CA GLU A 105 0.66 2.85 15.53
C GLU A 105 0.32 3.79 16.69
N SER A 106 -0.53 4.79 16.45
CA SER A 106 -1.05 5.66 17.51
C SER A 106 -2.28 6.43 17.05
N ILE A 107 -2.99 7.04 18.00
CA ILE A 107 -4.08 7.98 17.74
C ILE A 107 -3.67 9.33 18.35
N ASP A 108 -3.76 10.39 17.57
CA ASP A 108 -3.52 11.77 18.01
C ASP A 108 -4.83 12.55 17.90
N THR A 109 -5.50 12.78 19.04
CA THR A 109 -6.75 13.53 19.11
C THR A 109 -6.53 15.04 19.20
N THR A 110 -5.28 15.50 19.24
CA THR A 110 -4.89 16.90 19.46
C THR A 110 -4.29 17.55 18.22
N HIS A 111 -4.17 16.81 17.11
CA HIS A 111 -3.56 17.30 15.88
C HIS A 111 -4.32 18.54 15.33
N PRO A 112 -3.63 19.56 14.77
CA PRO A 112 -4.26 20.81 14.32
C PRO A 112 -5.34 20.63 13.24
N GLU A 113 -5.26 19.54 12.45
CA GLU A 113 -6.24 19.20 11.43
C GLU A 113 -7.42 18.36 11.96
N GLY A 114 -7.54 18.16 13.28
CA GLY A 114 -8.51 17.25 13.92
C GLY A 114 -7.89 15.89 14.29
N PRO A 115 -8.67 14.96 14.88
CA PRO A 115 -8.14 13.67 15.29
C PRO A 115 -7.51 12.92 14.11
N MET A 116 -6.40 12.23 14.36
CA MET A 116 -5.59 11.55 13.35
C MET A 116 -5.18 10.16 13.82
N ILE A 117 -5.16 9.20 12.90
CA ILE A 117 -4.70 7.83 13.17
C ILE A 117 -3.40 7.59 12.40
N LYS A 118 -2.33 7.20 13.10
CA LYS A 118 -1.06 6.79 12.51
C LYS A 118 -1.04 5.28 12.32
N LEU A 119 -0.57 4.86 11.15
CA LEU A 119 -0.68 3.49 10.65
C LEU A 119 0.64 2.98 10.09
N ARG A 120 0.78 1.65 10.09
CA ARG A 120 1.89 0.92 9.47
C ARG A 120 1.39 -0.25 8.62
N GLY A 121 2.21 -0.68 7.66
CA GLY A 121 1.84 -1.76 6.74
C GLY A 121 0.84 -1.34 5.65
N VAL A 122 0.75 -0.06 5.31
CA VAL A 122 -0.25 0.45 4.36
C VAL A 122 0.07 0.03 2.91
N ASP A 123 -0.96 -0.14 2.09
CA ASP A 123 -0.89 -0.43 0.65
C ASP A 123 -1.72 0.57 -0.18
N LEU A 124 -1.75 1.81 0.26
CA LEU A 124 -2.59 2.87 -0.28
C LEU A 124 -1.71 3.96 -0.92
N VAL A 125 -2.15 4.50 -2.06
CA VAL A 125 -1.55 5.70 -2.63
C VAL A 125 -2.04 6.92 -1.85
N ASP A 126 -1.20 7.95 -1.76
CA ASP A 126 -1.53 9.22 -1.14
C ASP A 126 -2.86 9.80 -1.67
N GLY A 127 -3.65 10.38 -0.76
CA GLY A 127 -4.97 10.93 -1.04
C GLY A 127 -6.10 9.91 -1.15
N THR A 128 -5.81 8.61 -1.02
CA THR A 128 -6.84 7.55 -1.10
C THR A 128 -8.00 7.80 -0.12
N PRO A 129 -9.25 7.89 -0.60
CA PRO A 129 -10.42 8.05 0.27
C PRO A 129 -10.73 6.78 1.07
N ILE A 130 -10.89 6.94 2.38
CA ILE A 130 -11.37 5.93 3.30
C ILE A 130 -12.86 6.14 3.51
N ILE A 131 -13.64 5.05 3.46
CA ILE A 131 -15.10 5.08 3.64
C ILE A 131 -15.55 4.40 4.94
N ASP A 132 -14.70 3.59 5.56
CA ASP A 132 -15.00 2.90 6.83
C ASP A 132 -13.70 2.41 7.50
N ILE A 133 -13.72 2.34 8.83
CA ILE A 133 -12.63 1.86 9.68
C ILE A 133 -13.23 0.90 10.70
N LYS A 134 -12.63 -0.28 10.85
CA LYS A 134 -13.09 -1.27 11.84
C LYS A 134 -11.92 -1.89 12.58
N PRO A 135 -12.07 -2.27 13.86
CA PRO A 135 -11.07 -3.09 14.52
C PRO A 135 -10.93 -4.44 13.79
N TYR A 136 -9.70 -4.91 13.63
CA TYR A 136 -9.42 -6.27 13.16
C TYR A 136 -9.56 -7.25 14.34
N ILE A 137 -10.34 -8.30 14.15
CA ILE A 137 -10.65 -9.27 15.20
C ILE A 137 -10.09 -10.64 14.81
N PRO A 138 -8.93 -11.06 15.35
CA PRO A 138 -8.22 -12.25 14.86
C PRO A 138 -9.06 -13.53 14.86
N TYR A 139 -9.89 -13.77 15.88
CA TYR A 139 -10.72 -14.99 15.92
C TYR A 139 -11.82 -15.04 14.85
N ALA A 140 -12.19 -13.89 14.27
CA ALA A 140 -13.23 -13.77 13.26
C ALA A 140 -12.65 -13.57 11.85
N ASP A 141 -11.51 -12.88 11.75
CA ASP A 141 -10.95 -12.41 10.49
C ASP A 141 -9.74 -13.24 10.01
N ALA A 142 -9.06 -13.97 10.89
CA ALA A 142 -7.92 -14.81 10.52
C ALA A 142 -8.37 -16.22 10.18
N LEU A 143 -8.13 -16.64 8.94
CA LEU A 143 -8.38 -18.00 8.44
C LEU A 143 -7.08 -18.60 7.88
N PRO A 144 -6.13 -19.05 8.73
CA PRO A 144 -4.81 -19.54 8.30
C PRO A 144 -4.87 -20.70 7.29
N GLU A 145 -5.94 -21.47 7.31
CA GLU A 145 -6.20 -22.63 6.43
C GLU A 145 -6.80 -22.27 5.06
N ALA A 146 -7.05 -20.98 4.79
CA ALA A 146 -7.68 -20.54 3.54
C ALA A 146 -6.79 -20.83 2.31
N ALA A 147 -7.40 -21.34 1.23
CA ALA A 147 -6.72 -21.57 -0.05
C ALA A 147 -6.66 -20.29 -0.90
N ALA A 148 -5.47 -19.92 -1.38
CA ALA A 148 -5.23 -18.65 -2.10
C ALA A 148 -5.04 -18.77 -3.63
N GLY A 149 -5.33 -19.95 -4.22
CA GLY A 149 -5.33 -20.14 -5.68
C GLY A 149 -4.00 -19.79 -6.34
N PHE A 150 -4.00 -18.82 -7.26
CA PHE A 150 -2.79 -18.36 -7.98
C PHE A 150 -1.88 -17.42 -7.15
N ALA A 151 -2.21 -17.17 -5.89
CA ALA A 151 -1.49 -16.27 -5.00
C ALA A 151 -1.11 -16.92 -3.65
N PRO A 152 -0.52 -18.13 -3.63
CA PRO A 152 -0.33 -18.91 -2.39
C PRO A 152 0.69 -18.33 -1.40
N HIS A 153 1.64 -17.53 -1.86
CA HIS A 153 2.74 -17.03 -1.02
C HIS A 153 2.91 -15.50 -1.14
N ALA A 154 3.56 -14.92 -0.13
CA ALA A 154 4.10 -13.57 -0.21
C ALA A 154 5.17 -13.48 -1.32
N PRO A 155 5.43 -12.29 -1.91
CA PRO A 155 6.57 -12.13 -2.81
C PRO A 155 7.89 -12.40 -2.09
N GLU A 156 8.85 -12.99 -2.81
CA GLU A 156 10.23 -13.10 -2.35
C GLU A 156 10.85 -11.70 -2.27
N LYS A 157 11.54 -11.39 -1.17
CA LYS A 157 12.26 -10.13 -1.00
C LYS A 157 13.67 -10.28 -1.58
N LEU A 158 14.05 -9.36 -2.46
CA LEU A 158 15.40 -9.27 -3.03
C LEU A 158 16.32 -8.46 -2.12
N SER A 159 17.61 -8.77 -2.15
CA SER A 159 18.62 -7.94 -1.49
C SER A 159 18.72 -6.57 -2.16
N VAL A 160 18.79 -5.52 -1.35
CA VAL A 160 18.90 -4.12 -1.79
C VAL A 160 20.28 -3.58 -1.45
N HIS A 161 20.93 -2.98 -2.44
CA HIS A 161 22.26 -2.39 -2.31
C HIS A 161 22.22 -0.93 -2.76
N TRP A 162 22.65 -0.02 -1.89
CA TRP A 162 22.87 1.38 -2.24
C TRP A 162 24.24 1.51 -2.91
N ILE A 163 24.28 2.17 -4.07
CA ILE A 163 25.51 2.39 -4.83
C ILE A 163 25.86 3.88 -4.79
N ASN A 164 27.15 4.20 -4.84
CA ASN A 164 27.66 5.58 -4.90
C ASN A 164 27.17 6.51 -3.76
N ASN A 165 26.92 5.97 -2.56
CA ASN A 165 26.36 6.72 -1.43
C ASN A 165 25.02 7.40 -1.77
N ALA A 166 24.18 6.76 -2.60
CA ALA A 166 22.87 7.29 -2.97
C ALA A 166 21.92 7.49 -1.77
N ASP A 167 22.22 6.94 -0.60
CA ASP A 167 21.51 7.11 0.66
C ASP A 167 21.96 8.32 1.49
N GLN A 168 22.97 9.08 1.02
CA GLN A 168 23.53 10.18 1.78
C GLN A 168 22.49 11.25 2.11
N GLY A 169 22.29 11.51 3.41
CA GLY A 169 21.33 12.51 3.91
C GLY A 169 19.91 12.00 4.12
N LEU A 170 19.64 10.70 3.87
CA LEU A 170 18.38 10.09 4.25
C LEU A 170 18.28 9.90 5.77
N SER A 171 17.07 10.10 6.29
CA SER A 171 16.74 9.64 7.64
C SER A 171 16.69 8.11 7.69
N ASP A 172 16.96 7.52 8.86
CA ASP A 172 16.85 6.07 9.06
C ASP A 172 15.45 5.54 8.71
N THR A 173 14.41 6.32 9.02
CA THR A 173 13.01 5.96 8.73
C THR A 173 12.72 5.96 7.23
N SER A 174 13.17 6.98 6.50
CA SER A 174 13.00 7.07 5.05
C SER A 174 13.77 5.96 4.33
N ARG A 175 15.01 5.72 4.77
CA ARG A 175 15.82 4.62 4.25
C ARG A 175 15.14 3.28 4.44
N ALA A 176 14.61 2.99 5.64
CA ALA A 176 13.95 1.73 5.93
C ALA A 176 12.72 1.47 5.05
N VAL A 177 11.85 2.47 4.86
CA VAL A 177 10.66 2.31 4.01
C VAL A 177 11.02 2.16 2.53
N ILE A 178 12.06 2.86 2.05
CA ILE A 178 12.57 2.72 0.69
C ILE A 178 13.13 1.31 0.48
N GLU A 179 14.05 0.85 1.34
CA GLU A 179 14.66 -0.48 1.23
C GLU A 179 13.58 -1.58 1.24
N ALA A 180 12.66 -1.54 2.19
CA ALA A 180 11.62 -2.55 2.34
C ALA A 180 10.63 -2.55 1.17
N THR A 181 10.28 -1.37 0.63
CA THR A 181 9.42 -1.24 -0.56
C THR A 181 10.12 -1.74 -1.81
N ILE A 182 11.39 -1.39 -2.02
CA ILE A 182 12.12 -1.81 -3.22
C ILE A 182 12.42 -3.32 -3.17
N ALA A 183 12.71 -3.87 -1.99
CA ALA A 183 12.99 -5.29 -1.79
C ALA A 183 11.88 -6.21 -2.30
N ILE A 184 10.60 -5.78 -2.31
CA ILE A 184 9.48 -6.60 -2.82
C ILE A 184 9.37 -6.61 -4.35
N ASP A 185 10.36 -6.04 -5.03
CA ASP A 185 10.49 -5.93 -6.48
C ASP A 185 9.23 -5.36 -7.16
N PRO A 186 9.02 -4.03 -7.11
CA PRO A 186 7.80 -3.41 -7.64
C PRO A 186 7.69 -3.48 -9.17
N ARG A 187 8.70 -3.99 -9.87
CA ARG A 187 8.71 -4.11 -11.34
C ARG A 187 7.54 -4.97 -11.85
N PRO A 188 7.09 -4.74 -13.10
CA PRO A 188 6.17 -5.67 -13.74
C PRO A 188 6.80 -7.06 -13.90
N ALA A 189 6.10 -8.11 -13.50
CA ALA A 189 6.62 -9.50 -13.50
C ALA A 189 7.02 -10.04 -14.90
N TYR A 190 6.58 -9.40 -15.98
CA TYR A 190 6.92 -9.76 -17.36
C TYR A 190 8.19 -9.05 -17.87
N GLN A 191 8.85 -8.26 -17.03
CA GLN A 191 9.94 -7.38 -17.44
C GLN A 191 11.25 -7.77 -16.77
N ASP A 192 12.17 -8.32 -17.56
CA ASP A 192 13.47 -8.82 -17.09
C ASP A 192 14.63 -8.26 -17.91
N ASP A 193 14.65 -6.93 -18.05
CA ASP A 193 15.72 -6.21 -18.74
C ASP A 193 16.71 -5.62 -17.72
N ALA A 194 17.89 -6.21 -17.63
CA ALA A 194 18.98 -5.80 -16.73
C ALA A 194 19.60 -4.44 -17.09
N SER A 195 19.36 -3.94 -18.30
CA SER A 195 19.82 -2.61 -18.74
C SER A 195 18.88 -1.50 -18.27
N ARG A 196 17.60 -1.83 -18.05
CA ARG A 196 16.54 -0.87 -17.74
C ARG A 196 16.63 -0.32 -16.33
N THR A 197 16.60 1.01 -16.23
CA THR A 197 16.39 1.72 -14.97
C THR A 197 14.89 1.85 -14.69
N TYR A 198 14.51 1.61 -13.45
CA TYR A 198 13.18 1.86 -12.91
C TYR A 198 13.26 3.01 -11.93
N GLY A 199 12.14 3.70 -11.71
CA GLY A 199 12.07 4.69 -10.66
C GLY A 199 10.65 4.94 -10.18
N CYS A 200 10.52 5.35 -8.92
CA CYS A 200 9.26 5.74 -8.31
C CYS A 200 9.47 6.70 -7.14
N LEU A 201 8.39 7.38 -6.76
CA LEU A 201 8.34 8.26 -5.59
C LEU A 201 7.99 7.47 -4.31
N ILE A 202 8.91 7.43 -3.35
CA ILE A 202 8.71 6.82 -2.02
C ILE A 202 9.18 7.80 -0.95
N ASP A 203 8.32 8.08 0.02
CA ASP A 203 8.59 8.95 1.17
C ASP A 203 9.09 10.36 0.79
N GLY A 204 8.58 10.89 -0.33
CA GLY A 204 9.01 12.17 -0.89
C GLY A 204 10.27 12.12 -1.75
N TYR A 205 10.92 10.95 -1.86
CA TYR A 205 12.14 10.78 -2.65
C TYR A 205 11.88 10.04 -3.96
N ASN A 206 12.41 10.59 -5.06
CA ASN A 206 12.51 9.91 -6.34
C ASN A 206 13.66 8.91 -6.31
N ILE A 207 13.32 7.62 -6.26
CA ILE A 207 14.27 6.51 -6.21
C ILE A 207 14.49 5.96 -7.61
N GLN A 208 15.74 5.73 -8.01
CA GLN A 208 16.05 5.02 -9.25
C GLN A 208 16.88 3.77 -8.96
N TRP A 209 16.53 2.64 -9.58
CA TRP A 209 17.25 1.39 -9.38
C TRP A 209 17.34 0.54 -10.65
N LYS A 210 18.27 -0.42 -10.61
CA LYS A 210 18.36 -1.54 -11.56
C LYS A 210 18.29 -2.85 -10.82
N VAL A 211 17.93 -3.91 -11.54
CA VAL A 211 17.96 -5.27 -11.02
C VAL A 211 18.91 -6.11 -11.87
N ARG A 212 19.83 -6.82 -11.23
CA ARG A 212 20.81 -7.71 -11.85
C ARG A 212 20.98 -8.94 -10.97
N ASP A 213 20.94 -10.13 -11.56
CA ASP A 213 21.16 -11.39 -10.83
C ASP A 213 20.31 -11.53 -9.55
N LYS A 214 19.03 -11.11 -9.64
CA LYS A 214 18.08 -11.05 -8.51
C LYS A 214 18.50 -10.15 -7.34
N GLN A 215 19.39 -9.19 -7.57
CA GLN A 215 19.77 -8.15 -6.62
C GLN A 215 19.34 -6.78 -7.13
N ILE A 216 18.91 -5.93 -6.21
CA ILE A 216 18.50 -4.56 -6.52
C ILE A 216 19.63 -3.60 -6.17
N HIS A 217 19.96 -2.73 -7.12
CA HIS A 217 20.96 -1.69 -6.96
C HIS A 217 20.30 -0.32 -7.08
N ILE A 218 20.17 0.39 -5.96
CA ILE A 218 19.68 1.77 -5.94
C ILE A 218 20.80 2.68 -6.44
N LEU A 219 20.52 3.39 -7.53
CA LEU A 219 21.45 4.25 -8.26
C LEU A 219 21.39 5.69 -7.79
N SER A 220 20.21 6.18 -7.41
CA SER A 220 19.98 7.54 -6.92
C SER A 220 18.72 7.62 -6.06
N CYS A 221 18.72 8.58 -5.14
CA CYS A 221 17.59 8.95 -4.29
C CYS A 221 17.62 10.47 -4.13
N GLN A 222 16.57 11.16 -4.60
CA GLN A 222 16.51 12.62 -4.66
C GLN A 222 15.17 13.11 -4.09
N GLY A 223 15.21 13.97 -3.08
CA GLY A 223 14.02 14.62 -2.49
C GLY A 223 13.68 15.96 -3.14
#